data_AF-A0A8J3M8Q1-F1
#
_entry.id   AF-A0A8J3M8Q1-F1
#
_cell.length_a   1.000
_cell.length_b   1.000
_cell.length_c   1.000
_cell.angle_alpha   90.00
_cell.angle_beta   90.00
_cell.angle_gamma   90.00
#
_symmetry.space_group_name_H-M   'P 1'
#
loop_
_entity.id
_entity.type
_entity.pdbx_description
1 polymer ?
#
loop_
_entity_poly.entity_id
_entity_poly.type
_entity_poly.pdbx_seq_one_letter_code
_entity_poly.pdbx_strand_id
1 'polypeptide(L)'
;MSKDDVIQLAQSKEGKKARMKKLETEPAGTREKKLPKEVKDGLEEHFGVKLSKVRVHTGGNIKDICRELKTKAFVIDQNLYFSKTSDAKNTEMLTNQLTQVIQLFNDKLKKKTKDGRAIIAKK
;
A
#
# COMPACT_ATOMS: atom_id res chain seq x y z
N MET A 1 -15.99 0.54 -8.32
CA MET A 1 -16.00 -0.69 -7.51
C MET A 1 -16.74 -0.34 -6.25
N SER A 2 -17.70 -1.16 -5.83
CA SER A 2 -18.43 -0.91 -4.58
C SER A 2 -17.58 -1.33 -3.38
N LYS A 3 -18.01 -0.93 -2.17
CA LYS A 3 -17.40 -1.36 -0.92
C LYS A 3 -17.32 -2.89 -0.82
N ASP A 4 -18.40 -3.58 -1.18
CA ASP A 4 -18.46 -5.05 -1.16
C ASP A 4 -17.42 -5.70 -2.10
N ASP A 5 -17.20 -5.14 -3.30
CA ASP A 5 -16.14 -5.60 -4.21
C ASP A 5 -14.75 -5.49 -3.56
N VAL A 6 -14.50 -4.39 -2.83
CA VAL A 6 -13.23 -4.19 -2.11
C VAL A 6 -13.04 -5.26 -1.05
N ILE A 7 -14.09 -5.60 -0.30
CA ILE A 7 -14.05 -6.64 0.74
C ILE A 7 -13.79 -8.02 0.11
N GLN A 8 -14.55 -8.38 -0.93
CA GLN A 8 -14.38 -9.65 -1.65
C GLN A 8 -12.96 -9.79 -2.25
N LEU A 9 -12.45 -8.70 -2.82
CA LEU A 9 -11.09 -8.66 -3.35
C LEU A 9 -10.05 -8.78 -2.23
N ALA A 10 -10.27 -8.14 -1.08
CA ALA A 10 -9.38 -8.26 0.08
C ALA A 10 -9.32 -9.71 0.57
N GLN A 11 -10.46 -10.34 0.78
CA GLN A 11 -10.59 -11.75 1.19
C GLN A 11 -9.82 -12.69 0.23
N SER A 12 -9.97 -12.47 -1.07
CA SER A 12 -9.28 -13.26 -2.11
C SER A 12 -7.75 -13.09 -2.12
N LYS A 13 -7.22 -12.07 -1.45
CA LYS A 13 -5.77 -11.79 -1.36
C LYS A 13 -5.22 -12.12 0.03
N GLU A 14 -6.06 -12.57 0.96
CA GLU A 14 -5.61 -13.11 2.24
C GLU A 14 -4.72 -14.34 2.06
N GLY A 15 -3.59 -14.35 2.75
CA GLY A 15 -2.56 -15.39 2.65
C GLY A 15 -1.44 -15.09 1.64
N LYS A 16 -1.56 -14.08 0.77
CA LYS A 16 -0.46 -13.66 -0.12
C LYS A 16 0.56 -12.79 0.62
N LYS A 17 1.67 -13.40 1.04
CA LYS A 17 2.71 -12.75 1.86
C LYS A 17 3.45 -11.63 1.12
N ALA A 18 3.35 -10.39 1.62
CA ALA A 18 4.27 -9.30 1.29
C ALA A 18 5.69 -9.58 1.81
N ARG A 19 6.68 -8.86 1.26
CA ARG A 19 8.08 -8.95 1.72
C ARG A 19 8.61 -7.57 2.10
N MET A 20 9.39 -7.50 3.17
CA MET A 20 10.18 -6.31 3.49
C MET A 20 11.47 -6.33 2.69
N LYS A 21 11.83 -5.19 2.11
CA LYS A 21 13.05 -4.99 1.36
C LYS A 21 13.78 -3.75 1.88
N LYS A 22 15.11 -3.79 1.87
CA LYS A 22 15.92 -2.62 2.24
C LYS A 22 15.70 -1.54 1.18
N LEU A 23 15.53 -0.32 1.66
CA LEU A 23 15.39 0.87 0.85
C LEU A 23 16.71 1.62 0.91
N GLU A 24 17.36 1.83 -0.24
CA GLU A 24 18.61 2.60 -0.28
C GLU A 24 18.35 4.11 -0.32
N THR A 25 17.23 4.51 -0.94
CA THR A 25 16.86 5.92 -1.09
C THR A 25 15.43 6.18 -0.60
N GLU A 26 15.27 7.20 0.25
CA GLU A 26 13.95 7.62 0.71
C GLU A 26 13.17 8.36 -0.38
N PRO A 27 11.83 8.18 -0.44
CA PRO A 27 11.01 8.85 -1.43
C PRO A 27 10.88 10.35 -1.15
N ALA A 28 11.59 11.16 -1.93
CA ALA A 28 11.51 12.62 -1.91
C ALA A 28 10.76 13.20 -3.12
N GLY A 29 10.19 14.41 -2.96
CA GLY A 29 9.50 15.14 -4.03
C GLY A 29 8.20 14.50 -4.50
N THR A 30 7.52 13.76 -3.61
CA THR A 30 6.31 12.99 -3.95
C THR A 30 5.04 13.79 -3.72
N ARG A 31 3.99 13.48 -4.48
CA ARG A 31 2.65 14.05 -4.29
C ARG A 31 1.79 13.08 -3.52
N GLU A 32 1.35 13.47 -2.33
CA GLU A 32 0.44 12.69 -1.51
C GLU A 32 -1.03 12.94 -1.90
N LYS A 33 -1.83 11.89 -1.85
CA LYS A 33 -3.28 11.92 -2.01
C LYS A 33 -3.94 11.07 -0.95
N LYS A 34 -5.17 11.43 -0.57
CA LYS A 34 -6.00 10.61 0.30
C LYS A 34 -6.46 9.36 -0.47
N LEU A 35 -6.63 8.28 0.29
CA LEU A 35 -7.26 7.06 -0.22
C LEU A 35 -8.71 7.32 -0.67
N PRO A 36 -9.16 6.67 -1.75
CA PRO A 36 -10.58 6.61 -2.08
C PRO A 36 -11.39 6.11 -0.89
N LYS A 37 -12.53 6.76 -0.64
CA LYS A 37 -13.41 6.45 0.50
C LYS A 37 -13.87 4.98 0.47
N GLU A 38 -14.17 4.46 -0.72
CA GLU A 38 -14.64 3.10 -0.97
C GLU A 38 -13.61 2.04 -0.51
N VAL A 39 -12.34 2.21 -0.91
CA VAL A 39 -11.24 1.32 -0.53
C VAL A 39 -10.98 1.38 0.96
N LYS A 40 -10.98 2.60 1.49
CA LYS A 40 -10.79 2.85 2.92
C LYS A 40 -11.89 2.14 3.72
N ASP A 41 -13.15 2.39 3.42
CA ASP A 41 -14.29 1.85 4.18
C ASP A 41 -14.34 0.31 4.13
N GLY A 42 -14.15 -0.28 2.94
CA GLY A 42 -14.17 -1.74 2.79
C GLY A 42 -13.05 -2.44 3.56
N LEU A 43 -11.83 -1.89 3.55
CA LEU A 43 -10.71 -2.48 4.27
C LEU A 43 -10.73 -2.20 5.77
N GLU A 44 -11.19 -1.01 6.20
CA GLU A 44 -11.38 -0.70 7.61
C GLU A 44 -12.47 -1.60 8.22
N GLU A 45 -13.54 -1.93 7.48
CA GLU A 45 -14.58 -2.85 7.93
C GLU A 45 -14.09 -4.31 7.98
N HIS A 46 -13.42 -4.79 6.93
CA HIS A 46 -12.98 -6.19 6.87
C HIS A 46 -11.86 -6.51 7.86
N PHE A 47 -10.86 -5.64 7.97
CA PHE A 47 -9.70 -5.85 8.86
C PHE A 47 -9.83 -5.14 10.22
N GLY A 48 -10.85 -4.32 10.46
CA GLY A 48 -10.98 -3.58 11.73
C GLY A 48 -9.85 -2.57 12.00
N VAL A 49 -9.09 -2.19 10.98
CA VAL A 49 -7.95 -1.28 11.10
C VAL A 49 -8.33 0.17 10.77
N LYS A 50 -7.50 1.15 11.14
CA LYS A 50 -7.68 2.56 10.76
C LYS A 50 -6.73 2.94 9.62
N LEU A 51 -7.27 3.09 8.41
CA LEU A 51 -6.56 3.57 7.21
C LEU A 51 -6.68 5.08 7.02
N SER A 52 -7.29 5.79 7.96
CA SER A 52 -7.46 7.25 7.92
C SER A 52 -6.15 8.06 7.80
N LYS A 53 -5.02 7.49 8.25
CA LYS A 53 -3.68 8.10 8.14
C LYS A 53 -2.93 7.71 6.86
N VAL A 54 -3.48 6.79 6.08
CA VAL A 54 -2.81 6.24 4.91
C VAL A 54 -2.88 7.23 3.76
N ARG A 55 -1.71 7.54 3.18
CA ARG A 55 -1.56 8.41 2.01
C ARG A 55 -1.07 7.62 0.83
N VAL A 56 -1.48 8.06 -0.36
CA VAL A 56 -1.02 7.54 -1.65
C VAL A 56 -0.07 8.56 -2.27
N HIS A 57 1.20 8.24 -2.31
CA HIS A 57 2.28 9.03 -2.88
C HIS A 57 2.57 8.62 -4.32
N THR A 58 2.71 9.61 -5.19
CA THR A 58 3.04 9.41 -6.61
C THR A 58 4.05 10.46 -7.09
N GLY A 59 4.85 10.14 -8.11
CA GLY A 59 5.87 11.05 -8.67
C GLY A 59 7.19 11.09 -7.89
N GLY A 60 7.99 12.14 -8.12
CA GLY A 60 9.32 12.28 -7.51
C GLY A 60 10.26 11.11 -7.81
N ASN A 61 11.04 10.70 -6.82
CA ASN A 61 12.00 9.59 -6.93
C ASN A 61 11.39 8.19 -6.76
N ILE A 62 10.05 8.06 -6.71
CA ILE A 62 9.36 6.77 -6.52
C ILE A 62 9.64 5.81 -7.68
N LYS A 63 9.82 6.31 -8.91
CA LYS A 63 10.10 5.48 -10.08
C LYS A 63 11.42 4.73 -9.95
N ASP A 64 12.46 5.43 -9.53
CA ASP A 64 13.80 4.86 -9.30
C ASP A 64 13.78 3.85 -8.16
N ILE A 65 13.12 4.18 -7.05
CA ILE A 65 12.92 3.25 -5.93
C ILE A 65 12.17 1.99 -6.39
N CYS A 66 11.08 2.14 -7.15
CA CYS A 66 10.35 1.02 -7.71
C CYS A 66 11.22 0.16 -8.64
N ARG A 67 12.13 0.78 -9.40
CA ARG A 67 13.09 0.08 -10.27
C ARG A 67 14.09 -0.74 -9.45
N GLU A 68 14.66 -0.17 -8.39
CA GLU A 68 15.56 -0.85 -7.44
C GLU A 68 14.87 -2.02 -6.73
N LEU A 69 13.66 -1.76 -6.23
CA LEU A 69 12.87 -2.75 -5.52
C LEU A 69 12.29 -3.83 -6.46
N LYS A 70 12.31 -3.61 -7.79
CA LYS A 70 11.67 -4.42 -8.84
C LYS A 70 10.18 -4.60 -8.62
N THR A 71 9.52 -3.55 -8.13
CA THR A 71 8.07 -3.52 -7.87
C THR A 71 7.43 -2.33 -8.57
N LYS A 72 6.12 -2.38 -8.80
CA LYS A 72 5.37 -1.22 -9.31
C LYS A 72 4.99 -0.24 -8.19
N ALA A 73 4.96 -0.75 -6.96
CA ALA A 73 4.58 0.01 -5.80
C ALA A 73 5.09 -0.63 -4.50
N PHE A 74 5.25 0.20 -3.48
CA PHE A 74 5.78 -0.18 -2.18
C PHE A 74 5.11 0.63 -1.08
N VAL A 75 5.27 0.20 0.16
CA VAL A 75 4.67 0.85 1.33
C VAL A 75 5.75 1.14 2.36
N ILE A 76 5.71 2.34 2.91
CA ILE A 76 6.55 2.75 4.04
C ILE A 76 5.59 3.24 5.12
N ASP A 77 5.68 2.63 6.31
CA ASP A 77 4.83 2.83 7.47
C ASP A 77 3.37 2.54 7.18
N GLN A 78 2.65 3.59 6.79
CA GLN A 78 1.23 3.56 6.42
C GLN A 78 1.01 4.29 5.10
N ASN A 79 2.07 4.60 4.34
CA ASN A 79 1.99 5.37 3.10
C ASN A 79 2.30 4.48 1.91
N LEU A 80 1.42 4.51 0.91
CA LEU A 80 1.55 3.77 -0.33
C LEU A 80 2.26 4.61 -1.37
N TYR A 81 3.28 4.07 -2.01
CA TYR A 81 4.04 4.74 -3.05
C TYR A 81 3.87 3.99 -4.36
N PHE A 82 3.39 4.69 -5.39
CA PHE A 82 3.17 4.12 -6.71
C PHE A 82 4.06 4.78 -7.76
N SER A 83 4.71 3.94 -8.58
CA SER A 83 5.55 4.41 -9.69
C SER A 83 4.76 5.18 -10.76
N LYS A 84 3.47 4.87 -10.95
CA LYS A 84 2.58 5.56 -11.88
C LYS A 84 1.34 6.08 -11.18
N THR A 85 0.93 7.28 -11.57
CA THR A 85 -0.33 7.89 -11.10
C THR A 85 -1.55 7.10 -11.52
N SER A 86 -1.50 6.39 -12.65
CA SER A 86 -2.61 5.53 -13.11
C SER A 86 -2.83 4.34 -12.18
N ASP A 87 -1.76 3.73 -11.68
CA ASP A 87 -1.84 2.62 -10.71
C ASP A 87 -2.41 3.11 -9.37
N ALA A 88 -2.05 4.33 -8.95
CA ALA A 88 -2.60 4.98 -7.76
C ALA A 88 -4.10 5.36 -7.87
N LYS A 89 -4.66 5.38 -9.08
CA LYS A 89 -6.10 5.57 -9.32
C LYS A 89 -6.85 4.25 -9.45
N ASN A 90 -6.14 3.13 -9.57
CA ASN A 90 -6.75 1.83 -9.75
C ASN A 90 -7.13 1.25 -8.39
N THR A 91 -8.44 1.26 -8.11
CA THR A 91 -9.05 0.72 -6.88
C THR A 91 -8.62 -0.71 -6.62
N GLU A 92 -8.55 -1.57 -7.65
CA GLU A 92 -8.15 -2.97 -7.51
C GLU A 92 -6.69 -3.10 -7.04
N MET A 93 -5.78 -2.31 -7.59
CA MET A 93 -4.37 -2.30 -7.17
C MET A 93 -4.21 -1.77 -5.75
N LEU A 94 -4.94 -0.71 -5.40
CA LEU A 94 -4.95 -0.15 -4.05
C LEU A 94 -5.39 -1.20 -3.04
N THR A 95 -6.52 -1.85 -3.28
CA THR A 95 -7.06 -2.91 -2.42
C THR A 95 -6.08 -4.07 -2.30
N ASN A 96 -5.52 -4.54 -3.41
CA ASN A 96 -4.53 -5.63 -3.41
C ASN A 96 -3.32 -5.29 -2.53
N GLN A 97 -2.75 -4.11 -2.69
CA GLN A 97 -1.56 -3.71 -1.94
C GLN A 97 -1.86 -3.43 -0.47
N LEU A 98 -2.96 -2.74 -0.17
CA LEU A 98 -3.34 -2.46 1.20
C LEU A 98 -3.64 -3.72 1.98
N THR A 99 -4.37 -4.66 1.37
CA THR A 99 -4.66 -5.95 1.97
C THR A 99 -3.38 -6.69 2.39
N GLN A 100 -2.39 -6.73 1.49
CA GLN A 100 -1.10 -7.36 1.79
C GLN A 100 -0.31 -6.62 2.87
N VAL A 101 -0.43 -5.29 2.93
CA VAL A 101 0.20 -4.45 3.95
C VAL A 101 -0.42 -4.71 5.32
N ILE A 102 -1.75 -4.70 5.40
CA ILE A 102 -2.51 -4.94 6.63
C ILE A 102 -2.18 -6.34 7.18
N GLN A 103 -2.15 -7.35 6.31
CA GLN A 103 -1.73 -8.70 6.68
C GLN A 103 -0.27 -8.78 7.16
N LEU A 104 0.65 -8.03 6.54
CA LEU A 104 2.05 -8.03 6.98
C LEU A 104 2.21 -7.42 8.37
N PHE A 105 1.44 -6.37 8.65
CA PHE A 105 1.37 -5.78 9.99
C PHE A 105 0.57 -6.65 10.97
N ASN A 106 0.03 -7.78 10.51
CA ASN A 106 -0.71 -8.78 11.29
C ASN A 106 -1.79 -8.12 12.15
N ASP A 107 -2.61 -7.29 11.50
CA ASP A 107 -3.67 -6.46 12.12
C ASP A 107 -3.16 -5.29 12.99
N LYS A 108 -1.86 -5.27 13.32
CA LYS A 108 -1.22 -4.26 14.16
C LYS A 108 -0.52 -3.19 13.31
N LEU A 109 -1.30 -2.34 12.64
CA LEU A 109 -0.81 -1.14 11.93
C LEU A 109 -0.03 -0.13 12.83
N LYS A 110 0.17 -0.42 14.12
CA LYS A 110 0.95 0.39 15.07
C LYS A 110 2.47 0.20 14.95
N LYS A 111 2.96 -0.82 14.24
CA LYS A 111 4.41 -0.98 14.03
C LYS A 111 4.86 -0.10 12.87
N LYS A 112 5.70 0.90 13.16
CA LYS A 112 6.46 1.60 12.13
C LYS A 112 7.32 0.60 11.34
N THR A 113 7.48 0.82 10.04
CA THR A 113 8.55 0.13 9.32
C THR A 113 9.87 0.54 9.95
N LYS A 114 10.80 -0.40 10.12
CA LYS A 114 12.16 -0.03 10.51
C LYS A 114 12.72 0.94 9.48
N ASP A 115 13.38 1.98 9.96
CA ASP A 115 14.07 3.00 9.16
C ASP A 115 14.86 2.36 8.01
N GLY A 116 14.73 2.93 6.80
CA GLY A 116 15.35 2.40 5.59
C GLY A 116 14.78 1.06 5.08
N ARG A 117 13.51 0.73 5.35
CA ARG A 117 12.84 -0.45 4.77
C ARG A 117 11.50 -0.11 4.14
N ALA A 118 11.27 -0.70 2.97
CA ALA A 118 10.01 -0.65 2.27
C ALA A 118 9.36 -2.04 2.22
N ILE A 119 8.04 -2.07 2.31
CA ILE A 119 7.22 -3.26 2.13
C ILE A 119 6.83 -3.33 0.66
N ILE A 120 7.13 -4.45 0.02
CA ILE A 120 6.75 -4.71 -1.36
C ILE A 120 5.75 -5.86 -1.45
N ALA A 121 4.75 -5.66 -2.29
CA ALA A 121 3.81 -6.70 -2.66
C ALA A 121 4.55 -7.83 -3.39
N LYS A 122 4.28 -9.09 -3.02
CA LYS A 122 4.76 -10.23 -3.81
C LYS A 122 3.79 -10.43 -4.97
N LYS A 123 4.32 -10.41 -6.20
CA LYS A 123 3.59 -10.75 -7.43
C LYS A 123 3.07 -12.19 -7.36
#